data_AF-A0A317I7U8-F1
#
_entry.id   AF-A0A317I7U8-F1
#
_cell.length_a   1.000
_cell.length_b   1.000
_cell.length_c   1.000
_cell.angle_alpha   90.00
_cell.angle_beta   90.00
_cell.angle_gamma   90.00
#
_symmetry.space_group_name_H-M   'P 1'
#
loop_
_entity.id
_entity.type
_entity.pdbx_description
1 polymer ?
#
loop_
_entity_poly.entity_id
_entity_poly.type
_entity_poly.pdbx_seq_one_letter_code
_entity_poly.pdbx_strand_id
1 'polypeptide(L)'
;MKELTDSPMCELASGLISFVYDELSPAEMQAFKVHLNTCQTCAADLDSFGDMRTAISQWRYESLTGMSPAQEAAVPVNARRKSAVAALREFFDLSPLWLKGLSFAGLLLCALAVVAIIRLQQPVSVVQNKQPDKTYSEAQVKELIAKALAEQEAKNTTTIQNSKASEEIVPEKKLRRSDSPPEVARSRRPLSRAEREQLAADLRLSNSREEGVILISDRINEE
;
A
#
# COMPACT_ATOMS: atom_id res chain seq x y z
N MET A 1 38.60 -10.02 -16.03
CA MET A 1 37.35 -10.31 -16.76
C MET A 1 37.00 -11.76 -16.45
N LYS A 2 36.10 -11.99 -15.49
CA LYS A 2 35.64 -13.34 -15.15
C LYS A 2 34.49 -13.68 -16.11
N GLU A 3 34.61 -14.82 -16.75
CA GLU A 3 33.58 -15.41 -17.61
C GLU A 3 32.23 -15.38 -16.88
N LEU A 4 31.23 -14.80 -17.54
CA LEU A 4 29.84 -15.01 -17.22
C LEU A 4 29.56 -16.48 -17.55
N THR A 5 29.82 -17.35 -16.58
CA THR A 5 29.46 -18.75 -16.63
C THR A 5 27.97 -18.81 -16.90
N ASP A 6 27.62 -19.24 -18.11
CA ASP A 6 26.30 -19.69 -18.51
C ASP A 6 26.01 -20.95 -17.68
N SER A 7 25.68 -20.73 -16.41
CA SER A 7 25.44 -21.80 -15.45
C SER A 7 24.18 -22.50 -15.93
N PRO A 8 24.23 -23.81 -16.27
CA PRO A 8 23.07 -24.51 -16.77
C PRO A 8 21.94 -24.32 -15.76
N MET A 9 20.88 -23.64 -16.21
CA MET A 9 19.73 -23.31 -15.38
C MET A 9 19.18 -24.62 -14.84
N CYS A 10 19.35 -24.84 -13.53
CA CYS A 10 18.86 -26.05 -12.90
C CYS A 10 17.33 -26.05 -13.00
N GLU A 11 16.74 -27.07 -13.63
CA GLU A 11 15.28 -27.15 -13.81
C GLU A 11 14.53 -27.16 -12.47
N LEU A 12 15.18 -27.67 -11.41
CA LEU A 12 14.63 -27.73 -10.06
C LEU A 12 14.79 -26.42 -9.26
N ALA A 13 15.41 -25.37 -9.81
CA ALA A 13 15.53 -24.08 -9.14
C ALA A 13 14.15 -23.50 -8.76
N SER A 14 13.12 -23.75 -9.57
CA SER A 14 11.74 -23.34 -9.28
C SER A 14 11.15 -24.02 -8.04
N GLY A 15 11.56 -25.25 -7.74
CA GLY A 15 11.13 -26.02 -6.57
C GLY A 15 11.79 -25.61 -5.26
N LEU A 16 12.87 -24.82 -5.31
CA LEU A 16 13.61 -24.39 -4.12
C LEU A 16 12.75 -23.56 -3.16
N ILE A 17 11.96 -22.62 -3.69
CA ILE A 17 11.09 -21.76 -2.86
C ILE A 17 10.00 -22.62 -2.20
N SER A 18 9.35 -23.51 -2.95
CA SER A 18 8.35 -24.43 -2.40
C SER A 18 8.93 -25.37 -1.34
N PHE A 19 10.17 -25.85 -1.51
CA PHE A 19 10.87 -26.63 -0.48
C PHE A 19 11.08 -25.81 0.80
N VAL A 20 11.51 -24.55 0.65
CA VAL A 20 11.82 -23.61 1.74
C VAL A 20 10.59 -23.21 2.56
N TYR A 21 9.39 -23.29 1.98
CA TYR A 21 8.10 -23.04 2.63
C TYR A 21 7.30 -24.30 2.97
N ASP A 22 7.88 -25.49 2.79
CA ASP A 22 7.23 -26.79 3.04
C ASP A 22 5.94 -27.01 2.21
N GLU A 23 5.92 -26.49 0.98
CA GLU A 23 4.79 -26.59 0.05
C GLU A 23 4.89 -27.80 -0.90
N LEU A 24 6.03 -28.50 -0.91
CA LEU A 24 6.22 -29.70 -1.73
C LEU A 24 5.49 -30.91 -1.15
N SER A 25 4.98 -31.78 -2.01
CA SER A 25 4.45 -33.07 -1.55
C SER A 25 5.57 -33.93 -0.93
N PRO A 26 5.26 -34.91 -0.05
CA PRO A 26 6.29 -35.73 0.58
C PRO A 26 7.21 -36.47 -0.40
N ALA A 27 6.68 -36.88 -1.56
CA ALA A 27 7.44 -37.53 -2.61
C ALA A 27 8.41 -36.54 -3.30
N GLU A 28 7.94 -35.34 -3.63
CA GLU A 28 8.77 -34.28 -4.23
C GLU A 28 9.84 -33.79 -3.27
N MET A 29 9.52 -33.64 -1.99
CA MET A 29 10.48 -33.27 -0.96
C MET A 29 11.65 -34.27 -0.89
N GLN A 30 11.36 -35.57 -0.97
CA GLN A 30 12.41 -36.59 -0.95
C GLN A 30 13.27 -36.54 -2.22
N ALA A 31 12.65 -36.36 -3.39
CA ALA A 31 13.39 -36.17 -4.64
C ALA A 31 14.27 -34.90 -4.60
N PHE A 32 13.75 -33.81 -4.03
CA PHE A 32 14.48 -32.56 -3.87
C PHE A 32 15.68 -32.72 -2.91
N LYS A 33 15.51 -33.45 -1.79
CA LYS A 33 16.63 -33.78 -0.89
C LYS A 33 17.74 -34.57 -1.58
N VAL A 34 17.39 -35.52 -2.44
CA VAL A 34 18.39 -36.25 -3.24
C VAL A 34 19.09 -35.30 -4.22
N HIS A 35 18.34 -34.39 -4.85
CA HIS A 35 18.88 -33.38 -5.75
C HIS A 35 19.83 -32.39 -5.05
N LEU A 36 19.52 -31.96 -3.83
CA LEU A 36 20.41 -31.09 -3.05
C LEU A 36 21.79 -31.70 -2.80
N ASN A 37 21.88 -33.04 -2.72
CA ASN A 37 23.16 -33.72 -2.57
C ASN A 37 23.99 -33.79 -3.87
N THR A 38 23.37 -33.59 -5.03
CA THR A 38 24.02 -33.70 -6.34
C THR A 38 24.20 -32.36 -7.05
N CYS A 39 23.37 -31.35 -6.74
CA CYS A 39 23.43 -30.04 -7.34
C CYS A 39 24.00 -28.99 -6.37
N GLN A 40 25.26 -28.62 -6.60
CA GLN A 40 25.95 -27.61 -5.77
C GLN A 40 25.30 -26.22 -5.86
N THR A 41 24.73 -25.86 -7.02
CA THR A 41 24.04 -24.57 -7.19
C THR A 41 22.83 -24.46 -6.27
N CYS A 42 21.93 -25.45 -6.26
CA CYS A 42 20.77 -25.43 -5.38
C CYS A 42 21.14 -25.51 -3.89
N ALA A 43 22.23 -26.21 -3.55
CA ALA A 43 22.76 -26.22 -2.19
C ALA A 43 23.26 -24.84 -1.76
N ALA A 44 24.06 -24.17 -2.61
CA ALA A 44 24.55 -22.82 -2.35
C ALA A 44 23.42 -21.78 -2.27
N ASP A 45 22.40 -21.90 -3.13
CA ASP A 45 21.22 -21.05 -3.06
C ASP A 45 20.47 -21.26 -1.74
N LEU A 46 20.28 -22.51 -1.30
CA LEU A 46 19.64 -22.84 -0.03
C LEU A 46 20.40 -22.27 1.17
N ASP A 47 21.74 -22.35 1.16
CA ASP A 47 22.60 -21.75 2.19
C ASP A 47 22.43 -20.22 2.22
N SER A 48 22.39 -19.57 1.05
CA SER A 48 22.17 -18.11 0.97
C SER A 48 20.83 -17.66 1.55
N PHE A 49 19.77 -18.48 1.42
CA PHE A 49 18.49 -18.24 2.09
C PHE A 49 18.58 -18.41 3.62
N GLY A 50 19.40 -19.35 4.09
CA GLY A 50 19.72 -19.53 5.51
C GLY A 50 20.39 -18.30 6.12
N ASP A 51 21.38 -17.75 5.41
CA ASP A 51 22.07 -16.53 5.82
C ASP A 51 21.11 -15.33 5.87
N MET A 52 20.25 -15.17 4.85
CA MET A 52 19.26 -14.10 4.83
C MET A 52 18.28 -14.19 6.01
N ARG A 53 17.78 -15.40 6.32
CA ARG A 53 16.89 -15.61 7.47
C ARG A 53 17.57 -15.33 8.80
N THR A 54 18.84 -15.68 8.92
CA THR A 54 19.66 -15.38 10.10
C THR A 54 19.84 -13.88 10.26
N ALA A 55 20.19 -13.16 9.19
CA ALA A 55 20.32 -11.71 9.19
C ALA A 55 19.01 -11.00 9.55
N ILE A 56 17.87 -11.45 8.99
CA ILE A 56 16.54 -10.90 9.34
C ILE A 56 16.22 -11.15 10.82
N SER A 57 16.53 -12.34 11.33
CA SER A 57 16.28 -12.69 12.73
C SER A 57 17.14 -11.87 13.67
N GLN A 58 18.41 -11.64 13.32
CA GLN A 58 19.31 -10.77 14.06
C GLN A 58 18.81 -9.32 14.04
N TRP A 59 18.46 -8.78 12.87
CA TRP A 59 17.88 -7.44 12.76
C TRP A 59 16.59 -7.29 13.57
N ARG A 60 15.72 -8.31 13.57
CA ARG A 60 14.51 -8.34 14.39
C ARG A 60 14.85 -8.33 15.88
N TYR A 61 15.87 -9.08 16.30
CA TYR A 61 16.33 -9.08 17.68
C TYR A 61 16.89 -7.71 18.07
N GLU A 62 17.74 -7.10 17.24
CA GLU A 62 18.33 -5.78 17.50
C GLU A 62 17.26 -4.68 17.56
N SER A 63 16.31 -4.69 16.62
CA SER A 63 15.23 -3.70 16.56
C SER A 63 14.24 -3.82 17.72
N LEU A 64 13.91 -5.04 18.15
CA LEU A 64 13.01 -5.26 19.30
C LEU A 64 13.73 -5.08 20.65
N THR A 65 15.01 -5.43 20.74
CA THR A 65 15.78 -5.28 21.98
C THR A 65 16.17 -3.83 22.24
N GLY A 66 16.37 -3.02 21.18
CA GLY A 66 16.54 -1.56 21.29
C GLY A 66 15.27 -0.82 21.74
N MET A 67 14.12 -1.49 21.76
CA MET A 67 12.86 -1.01 22.33
C MET A 67 12.46 -1.78 23.61
N SER A 68 13.42 -2.42 24.28
CA SER A 68 13.20 -2.85 25.66
C SER A 68 12.82 -1.62 26.49
N PRO A 69 11.61 -1.54 27.06
CA PRO A 69 11.33 -0.53 28.05
C PRO A 69 12.30 -0.80 29.20
N ALA A 70 13.21 0.15 29.39
CA ALA A 70 14.06 0.19 30.56
C ALA A 70 13.21 -0.11 31.80
N GLN A 71 13.56 -1.21 32.44
CA GLN A 71 13.23 -1.55 33.83
C GLN A 71 11.74 -1.68 34.16
N GLU A 72 11.42 -2.87 34.65
CA GLU A 72 10.42 -3.10 35.68
C GLU A 72 10.41 -1.96 36.71
N ALA A 73 9.59 -0.94 36.47
CA ALA A 73 9.00 -0.20 37.57
C ALA A 73 8.09 -1.20 38.28
N ALA A 74 8.57 -1.71 39.41
CA ALA A 74 7.81 -2.53 40.34
C ALA A 74 6.38 -1.97 40.50
N VAL A 75 5.41 -2.60 39.86
CA VAL A 75 3.99 -2.27 40.07
C VAL A 75 3.60 -2.94 41.39
N PRO A 76 3.22 -2.17 42.43
CA PRO A 76 2.77 -2.77 43.66
C PRO A 76 1.48 -3.55 43.39
N VAL A 77 1.51 -4.81 43.80
CA VAL A 77 0.41 -5.77 43.82
C VAL A 77 -0.72 -5.23 44.70
N ASN A 78 -1.53 -4.33 44.17
CA ASN A 78 -2.79 -3.94 44.78
C ASN A 78 -3.93 -4.56 44.00
N ALA A 79 -4.20 -5.81 44.39
CA ALA A 79 -5.41 -6.53 44.07
C ALA A 79 -6.65 -5.71 44.49
N ARG A 80 -7.28 -5.00 43.56
CA ARG A 80 -8.65 -4.53 43.76
C ARG A 80 -9.42 -4.39 42.44
N ARG A 81 -10.32 -5.35 42.26
CA ARG A 81 -11.38 -5.45 41.24
C ARG A 81 -10.88 -5.49 39.79
N LYS A 82 -10.95 -6.69 39.22
CA LYS A 82 -10.84 -6.99 37.79
C LYS A 82 -11.93 -6.22 37.03
N SER A 83 -11.65 -4.95 36.73
CA SER A 83 -12.46 -4.15 35.82
C SER A 83 -12.20 -4.67 34.41
N ALA A 84 -13.25 -4.92 33.63
CA ALA A 84 -13.12 -5.35 32.23
C ALA A 84 -12.24 -4.40 31.40
N VAL A 85 -12.12 -3.15 31.83
CA VAL A 85 -11.23 -2.13 31.23
C VAL A 85 -9.75 -2.46 31.43
N ALA A 86 -9.37 -3.12 32.54
CA ALA A 86 -7.99 -3.53 32.80
C ALA A 86 -7.57 -4.67 31.85
N ALA A 87 -8.44 -5.65 31.63
CA ALA A 87 -8.19 -6.73 30.66
C ALA A 87 -8.11 -6.22 29.21
N LEU A 88 -8.93 -5.22 28.86
CA LEU A 88 -8.82 -4.57 27.55
C LEU A 88 -7.50 -3.81 27.40
N ARG A 89 -7.00 -3.14 28.45
CA ARG A 89 -5.68 -2.49 28.43
C ARG A 89 -4.56 -3.51 28.23
N GLU A 90 -4.58 -4.62 28.95
CA GLU A 90 -3.59 -5.69 28.75
C GLU A 90 -3.64 -6.24 27.32
N PHE A 91 -4.83 -6.42 26.74
CA PHE A 91 -4.96 -6.86 25.35
C PHE A 91 -4.39 -5.87 24.32
N PHE A 92 -4.52 -4.56 24.57
CA PHE A 92 -3.90 -3.53 23.73
C PHE A 92 -2.40 -3.35 23.98
N ASP A 93 -1.91 -3.66 25.18
CA ASP A 93 -0.48 -3.67 25.48
C ASP A 93 0.25 -4.88 24.86
N LEU A 94 -0.41 -6.04 24.79
CA LEU A 94 0.09 -7.20 24.05
C LEU A 94 -0.12 -7.13 22.54
N SER A 95 -0.86 -6.14 22.03
CA SER A 95 -1.12 -6.04 20.59
C SER A 95 0.09 -5.47 19.82
N PRO A 96 0.48 -6.09 18.68
CA PRO A 96 1.68 -5.69 17.94
C PRO A 96 1.62 -4.23 17.49
N LEU A 97 2.76 -3.54 17.50
CA LEU A 97 2.90 -2.11 17.20
C LEU A 97 2.29 -1.68 15.85
N TRP A 98 2.18 -2.59 14.86
CA TRP A 98 1.51 -2.32 13.58
C TRP A 98 0.00 -2.03 13.71
N LEU A 99 -0.63 -2.46 14.81
CA LEU A 99 -2.08 -2.37 15.00
C LEU A 99 -2.45 -1.05 15.68
N LYS A 100 -1.51 -0.50 16.47
CA LYS A 100 -1.64 0.83 17.09
C LYS A 100 -1.76 1.93 16.02
N GLY A 101 -1.13 1.77 14.85
CA GLY A 101 -1.25 2.70 13.72
C GLY A 101 -2.63 2.74 13.03
N LEU A 102 -3.39 1.64 13.09
CA LEU A 102 -4.75 1.57 12.55
C LEU A 102 -5.83 1.93 13.57
N SER A 103 -5.46 2.20 14.82
CA SER A 103 -6.42 2.46 15.91
C SER A 103 -7.33 3.64 15.62
N PHE A 104 -6.83 4.69 14.97
CA PHE A 104 -7.65 5.85 14.63
C PHE A 104 -8.65 5.52 13.53
N ALA A 105 -8.23 4.86 12.46
CA ALA A 105 -9.13 4.46 11.38
C ALA A 105 -10.16 3.43 11.86
N GLY A 106 -9.76 2.47 12.71
CA GLY A 106 -10.64 1.48 13.31
C GLY A 106 -11.67 2.10 14.24
N LEU A 107 -11.26 3.02 15.13
CA LEU A 107 -12.19 3.78 15.99
C LEU A 107 -13.14 4.66 15.18
N LEU A 108 -12.64 5.30 14.12
CA LEU A 108 -13.44 6.16 13.25
C LEU A 108 -14.45 5.31 12.45
N LEU A 109 -14.05 4.15 11.95
CA LEU A 109 -14.94 3.18 11.29
C LEU A 109 -15.98 2.61 12.27
N CYS A 110 -15.58 2.28 13.50
CA CYS A 110 -16.52 1.83 14.54
C CYS A 110 -17.52 2.93 14.92
N ALA A 111 -17.06 4.17 15.07
CA ALA A 111 -17.92 5.31 15.33
C ALA A 111 -18.89 5.56 14.18
N LEU A 112 -18.43 5.47 12.92
CA LEU A 112 -19.26 5.58 11.73
C LEU A 112 -20.28 4.44 11.64
N ALA A 113 -19.91 3.21 12.00
CA ALA A 113 -20.83 2.07 12.03
C ALA A 113 -21.95 2.27 13.07
N VAL A 114 -21.61 2.75 14.27
CA VAL A 114 -22.60 3.09 15.30
C VAL A 114 -23.53 4.21 14.83
N VAL A 115 -22.98 5.28 14.24
CA VAL A 115 -23.78 6.38 13.67
C VAL A 115 -24.67 5.90 12.54
N ALA A 116 -24.19 5.01 11.66
CA ALA A 116 -24.99 4.43 10.59
C ALA A 116 -26.16 3.61 11.17
N ILE A 117 -25.92 2.76 12.16
CA ILE A 117 -26.99 1.98 12.82
C ILE A 117 -28.03 2.92 13.47
N ILE A 118 -27.59 3.97 14.16
CA ILE A 118 -28.51 4.97 14.75
C ILE A 118 -29.34 5.67 13.67
N ARG A 119 -28.73 6.03 12.53
CA ARG A 119 -29.44 6.65 11.39
C ARG A 119 -30.41 5.69 10.71
N LEU A 120 -30.09 4.40 10.62
CA LEU A 120 -31.00 3.37 10.11
C LEU A 120 -32.16 3.08 11.07
N GLN A 121 -31.94 3.22 12.38
CA GLN A 121 -32.98 3.04 13.40
C GLN A 121 -33.83 4.28 13.63
N GLN A 122 -33.45 5.46 13.12
CA GLN A 122 -34.37 6.58 13.06
C GLN A 122 -35.47 6.19 12.07
N PRO A 123 -36.72 5.94 12.53
CA PRO A 123 -37.82 5.81 11.60
C PRO A 123 -37.85 7.13 10.86
N VAL A 124 -37.55 7.07 9.56
CA VAL A 124 -37.77 8.20 8.68
C VAL A 124 -39.23 8.56 8.92
N SER A 125 -39.47 9.68 9.61
CA SER A 125 -40.80 10.27 9.68
C SER A 125 -41.08 10.63 8.23
N VAL A 126 -41.70 9.69 7.52
CA VAL A 126 -42.25 9.91 6.20
C VAL A 126 -43.04 11.20 6.38
N VAL A 127 -42.52 12.27 5.77
CA VAL A 127 -43.28 13.49 5.61
C VAL A 127 -44.52 13.00 4.87
N GLN A 128 -45.61 12.79 5.60
CA GLN A 128 -46.92 12.59 5.04
C GLN A 128 -47.20 13.91 4.33
N ASN A 129 -46.74 14.01 3.09
CA ASN A 129 -47.21 14.97 2.16
C ASN A 129 -48.67 14.58 1.93
N LYS A 130 -49.55 15.14 2.77
CA LYS A 130 -51.00 15.19 2.56
C LYS A 130 -51.24 16.01 1.30
N GLN A 131 -50.83 15.49 0.15
CA GLN A 131 -51.52 15.87 -1.07
C GLN A 131 -52.79 15.03 -1.11
N PRO A 132 -53.97 15.67 -1.17
CA PRO A 132 -55.20 14.94 -1.38
C PRO A 132 -55.07 14.18 -2.69
N ASP A 133 -55.44 12.89 -2.67
CA ASP A 133 -55.56 12.05 -3.87
C ASP A 133 -56.45 12.77 -4.89
N LYS A 134 -55.83 13.54 -5.77
CA LYS A 134 -56.46 14.03 -6.98
C LYS A 134 -56.36 12.89 -7.97
N THR A 135 -57.41 12.10 -8.06
CA THR A 135 -57.64 11.19 -9.17
C THR A 135 -57.77 12.04 -10.44
N TYR A 136 -56.65 12.24 -11.13
CA TYR A 136 -56.62 12.91 -12.42
C TYR A 136 -57.37 12.04 -13.44
N SER A 137 -58.37 12.62 -14.11
CA SER A 137 -59.03 11.93 -15.22
C SER A 137 -58.05 11.76 -16.38
N GLU A 138 -58.23 10.73 -17.20
CA GLU A 138 -57.34 10.48 -18.36
C GLU A 138 -57.20 11.69 -19.29
N ALA A 139 -58.24 12.54 -19.35
CA ALA A 139 -58.20 13.79 -20.11
C ALA A 139 -57.19 14.80 -19.54
N GLN A 140 -57.13 14.96 -18.22
CA GLN A 140 -56.18 15.87 -17.57
C GLN A 140 -54.74 15.37 -17.68
N VAL A 141 -54.53 14.04 -17.65
CA VAL A 141 -53.20 13.45 -17.86
C VAL A 141 -52.71 13.73 -19.28
N LYS A 142 -53.58 13.56 -20.29
CA LYS A 142 -53.23 13.85 -21.70
C LYS A 142 -52.92 15.33 -21.91
N GLU A 143 -53.67 16.23 -21.27
CA GLU A 143 -53.41 17.67 -21.34
C GLU A 143 -52.07 18.06 -20.68
N LEU A 144 -51.74 17.47 -19.52
CA LEU A 144 -50.47 17.70 -18.84
C LEU A 144 -49.28 17.19 -19.68
N ILE A 145 -49.41 16.03 -20.31
CA ILE A 145 -48.38 15.49 -21.20
C ILE A 145 -48.20 16.38 -22.43
N ALA A 146 -49.30 16.81 -23.07
CA ALA A 146 -49.24 17.71 -24.23
C ALA A 146 -48.58 19.05 -23.88
N LYS A 147 -48.89 19.60 -22.70
CA LYS A 147 -48.28 20.84 -22.20
C LYS A 147 -46.79 20.68 -21.91
N ALA A 148 -46.38 19.56 -21.30
CA ALA A 148 -44.98 19.27 -21.02
C ALA A 148 -44.15 19.06 -22.31
N LEU A 149 -44.73 18.43 -23.33
CA LEU A 149 -44.07 18.26 -24.63
C LEU A 149 -43.86 19.60 -25.34
N ALA A 150 -44.88 20.47 -25.37
CA ALA A 150 -44.75 21.80 -25.94
C ALA A 150 -43.67 22.65 -25.22
N GLU A 151 -43.55 22.51 -23.90
CA GLU A 151 -42.52 23.23 -23.13
C GLU A 151 -41.10 22.68 -23.39
N GLN A 152 -40.95 21.38 -23.65
CA GLN A 152 -39.67 20.80 -24.05
C GLN A 152 -39.24 21.21 -25.46
N GLU A 153 -40.17 21.26 -26.42
CA GLU A 153 -39.88 21.70 -27.78
C GLU A 153 -39.44 23.17 -27.82
N ALA A 154 -40.06 24.02 -26.99
CA ALA A 154 -39.63 25.41 -26.82
C ALA A 154 -38.21 25.53 -26.24
N LYS A 155 -37.87 24.73 -25.21
CA LYS A 155 -36.53 24.74 -24.58
C LYS A 155 -35.42 24.19 -25.49
N ASN A 156 -35.71 23.16 -26.30
CA ASN A 156 -34.74 22.60 -27.25
C ASN A 156 -34.44 23.56 -28.41
N THR A 157 -35.41 24.35 -28.87
CA THR A 157 -35.20 25.31 -29.96
C THR A 157 -34.29 26.47 -29.54
N THR A 158 -34.37 26.93 -28.29
CA THR A 158 -33.48 28.00 -27.76
C THR A 158 -32.03 27.53 -27.57
N THR A 159 -31.80 26.23 -27.35
CA THR A 159 -30.45 25.69 -27.11
C THR A 159 -29.63 25.56 -28.39
N ILE A 160 -30.27 25.38 -29.56
CA ILE A 160 -29.56 25.17 -30.84
C ILE A 160 -29.05 26.49 -31.45
N GLN A 161 -29.64 27.64 -31.13
CA GLN A 161 -29.18 28.93 -31.67
C GLN A 161 -27.95 29.51 -30.95
N ASN A 162 -27.61 29.04 -29.75
CA ASN A 162 -26.45 29.55 -29.00
C ASN A 162 -25.12 28.86 -29.36
N SER A 163 -25.15 27.84 -30.22
CA SER A 163 -23.98 27.03 -30.60
C SER A 163 -23.34 27.44 -31.93
N LYS A 164 -23.85 28.50 -32.60
CA LYS A 164 -23.40 28.90 -33.95
C LYS A 164 -22.54 30.18 -33.97
N ALA A 165 -21.92 30.52 -32.85
CA ALA A 165 -21.01 31.66 -32.70
C ALA A 165 -19.70 31.26 -32.00
N SER A 166 -18.99 30.28 -32.55
CA SER A 166 -17.55 30.06 -32.28
C SER A 166 -17.00 29.12 -33.35
N GLU A 167 -16.78 29.67 -34.54
CA GLU A 167 -15.90 29.06 -35.54
C GLU A 167 -14.97 30.15 -36.04
N GLU A 168 -13.84 30.33 -35.33
CA GLU A 168 -12.73 31.14 -35.83
C GLU A 168 -11.37 30.52 -35.43
N ILE A 169 -10.83 29.74 -36.38
CA ILE A 169 -9.41 29.58 -36.80
C ILE A 169 -8.42 28.86 -35.84
N VAL A 170 -7.49 28.09 -36.47
CA VAL A 170 -6.07 27.80 -36.08
C VAL A 170 -5.81 26.29 -35.74
N PRO A 171 -4.69 25.64 -36.16
CA PRO A 171 -4.61 24.89 -37.41
C PRO A 171 -4.17 23.42 -37.22
N GLU A 172 -4.15 22.71 -38.34
CA GLU A 172 -3.68 21.35 -38.57
C GLU A 172 -2.28 21.05 -37.96
N LYS A 173 -2.21 20.11 -37.01
CA LYS A 173 -0.94 19.54 -36.53
C LYS A 173 -0.91 18.03 -36.76
N LYS A 174 -0.01 17.64 -37.67
CA LYS A 174 0.44 16.28 -37.97
C LYS A 174 0.65 15.42 -36.72
N LEU A 175 -0.02 14.26 -36.69
CA LEU A 175 0.31 13.16 -35.79
C LEU A 175 1.71 12.61 -36.14
N ARG A 176 2.70 12.96 -35.32
CA ARG A 176 3.92 12.18 -35.16
C ARG A 176 3.74 11.20 -34.01
N ARG A 177 3.85 9.93 -34.34
CA ARG A 177 4.06 8.80 -33.42
C ARG A 177 5.28 9.12 -32.55
N SER A 178 5.10 9.12 -31.22
CA SER A 178 6.16 9.33 -30.23
C SER A 178 6.06 8.22 -29.21
N ASP A 179 6.91 7.19 -29.39
CA ASP A 179 7.28 6.27 -28.32
C ASP A 179 7.87 7.10 -27.16
N SER A 180 7.24 7.00 -25.99
CA SER A 180 7.72 7.66 -24.78
C SER A 180 8.14 6.57 -23.79
N PRO A 181 9.40 6.54 -23.31
CA PRO A 181 9.81 5.72 -22.18
C PRO A 181 9.32 6.34 -20.84
N PRO A 182 9.29 5.57 -19.75
CA PRO A 182 8.69 6.00 -18.48
C PRO A 182 9.41 7.21 -17.88
N GLU A 183 8.61 8.22 -17.58
CA GLU A 183 8.98 9.51 -17.00
C GLU A 183 9.30 9.38 -15.49
N VAL A 184 10.40 8.70 -15.14
CA VAL A 184 10.93 8.65 -13.75
C VAL A 184 12.40 9.08 -13.73
N ALA A 185 12.69 10.27 -14.25
CA ALA A 185 13.98 10.92 -14.07
C ALA A 185 13.87 12.43 -14.20
N ARG A 186 12.92 13.06 -13.49
CA ARG A 186 12.91 14.52 -13.34
C ARG A 186 14.05 14.93 -12.39
N SER A 187 15.19 15.26 -13.00
CA SER A 187 16.11 16.33 -12.63
C SER A 187 16.23 16.61 -11.12
N ARG A 188 16.83 15.67 -10.38
CA ARG A 188 17.43 16.02 -9.09
C ARG A 188 18.74 16.72 -9.37
N ARG A 189 18.80 18.01 -9.03
CA ARG A 189 20.07 18.75 -8.90
C ARG A 189 21.03 17.88 -8.06
N PRO A 190 22.28 17.66 -8.48
CA PRO A 190 23.23 16.90 -7.68
C PRO A 190 23.31 17.55 -6.29
N LEU A 191 23.05 16.78 -5.24
CA LEU A 191 23.09 17.27 -3.87
C LEU A 191 24.43 17.92 -3.60
N SER A 192 24.39 19.11 -3.01
CA SER A 192 25.58 19.82 -2.56
C SER A 192 26.32 19.00 -1.49
N ARG A 193 27.63 19.23 -1.34
CA ARG A 193 28.45 18.51 -0.36
C ARG A 193 27.90 18.65 1.07
N ALA A 194 27.40 19.83 1.42
CA ALA A 194 26.78 20.10 2.71
C ALA A 194 25.48 19.30 2.91
N GLU A 195 24.61 19.20 1.89
CA GLU A 195 23.39 18.37 1.99
C GLU A 195 23.72 16.88 2.12
N ARG A 196 24.78 16.40 1.47
CA ARG A 196 25.24 15.01 1.63
C ARG A 196 25.74 14.73 3.04
N GLU A 197 26.53 15.64 3.63
CA GLU A 197 27.00 15.51 5.01
C GLU A 197 25.84 15.58 6.01
N GLN A 198 24.85 16.43 5.76
CA GLN A 198 23.67 16.54 6.62
C GLN A 198 22.78 15.28 6.53
N LEU A 199 22.55 14.73 5.32
CA LEU A 199 21.84 13.46 5.15
C LEU A 199 22.59 12.28 5.77
N ALA A 200 23.92 12.26 5.69
CA ALA A 200 24.73 11.22 6.33
C ALA A 200 24.64 11.30 7.87
N ALA A 201 24.60 12.52 8.44
CA ALA A 201 24.38 12.73 9.86
C ALA A 201 22.96 12.33 10.31
N ASP A 202 21.94 12.68 9.51
CA ASP A 202 20.53 12.38 9.81
C ASP A 202 20.23 10.88 9.73
N LEU A 203 20.84 10.18 8.77
CA LEU A 203 20.80 8.72 8.66
C LEU A 203 21.68 8.00 9.69
N ARG A 204 22.37 8.74 10.58
CA ARG A 204 23.34 8.20 11.55
C ARG A 204 24.38 7.27 10.90
N LEU A 205 24.70 7.50 9.63
CA LEU A 205 25.75 6.80 8.89
C LEU A 205 27.15 7.32 9.26
N SER A 206 27.24 8.23 10.23
CA SER A 206 28.51 8.70 10.78
C SER A 206 29.25 7.56 11.47
N ASN A 207 30.13 6.92 10.70
CA ASN A 207 31.40 6.33 11.10
C ASN A 207 31.39 5.68 12.49
N SER A 208 30.94 4.43 12.57
CA SER A 208 31.70 3.45 13.35
C SER A 208 33.09 3.37 12.72
N ARG A 209 33.98 4.27 13.16
CA ARG A 209 35.41 4.26 12.90
C ARG A 209 36.00 3.08 13.68
N GLU A 210 35.63 1.87 13.29
CA GLU A 210 36.38 0.66 13.60
C GLU A 210 37.14 0.27 12.33
N GLU A 211 38.42 0.63 12.37
CA GLU A 211 39.57 0.04 11.69
C GLU A 211 39.31 -0.81 10.42
N GLY A 212 39.76 -0.29 9.27
CA GLY A 212 40.45 -1.15 8.30
C GLY A 212 39.89 -1.28 6.87
N VAL A 213 38.88 -0.52 6.44
CA VAL A 213 38.43 -0.58 5.04
C VAL A 213 38.94 0.61 4.24
N ILE A 214 40.03 0.38 3.52
CA ILE A 214 40.54 1.29 2.48
C ILE A 214 39.50 1.33 1.35
N LEU A 215 38.73 2.42 1.27
CA LEU A 215 37.74 2.62 0.21
C LEU A 215 38.45 2.86 -1.14
N ILE A 216 38.23 1.93 -2.07
CA ILE A 216 38.74 1.88 -3.45
C ILE A 216 37.97 2.90 -4.34
N SER A 217 37.63 4.08 -3.84
CA SER A 217 36.79 5.04 -4.59
C SER A 217 37.55 6.18 -5.26
N ASP A 218 38.86 6.32 -5.01
CA ASP A 218 39.66 7.42 -5.60
C ASP A 218 40.32 7.10 -6.95
N ARG A 219 40.15 5.89 -7.51
CA ARG A 219 40.89 5.46 -8.72
C ARG A 219 40.13 5.60 -10.04
N ILE A 220 38.90 6.12 -10.06
CA ILE A 220 38.07 6.15 -11.29
C ILE A 220 38.13 7.48 -12.04
N ASN A 221 38.84 8.50 -11.54
CA ASN A 221 38.85 9.85 -12.15
C ASN A 221 40.20 10.32 -12.72
N GLU A 222 41.13 9.41 -13.01
CA GLU A 222 42.45 9.75 -13.58
C GLU A 222 42.70 9.19 -15.01
N GLU A 223 41.66 9.07 -15.84
CA GLU A 223 41.82 8.94 -17.30
C GLU A 223 41.03 10.01 -18.07
#